data_AF-A0A6N8W6M1-F1
#
_entry.id   AF-A0A6N8W6M1-F1
#
_cell.length_a   1.000
_cell.length_b   1.000
_cell.length_c   1.000
_cell.angle_alpha   90.00
_cell.angle_beta   90.00
_cell.angle_gamma   90.00
#
_symmetry.space_group_name_H-M   'P 1'
#
loop_
_entity.id
_entity.type
_entity.pdbx_description
1 polymer ?
#
loop_
_entity_poly.entity_id
_entity_poly.type
_entity_poly.pdbx_seq_one_letter_code
_entity_poly.pdbx_strand_id
1 'polypeptide(L)'
;VEHGQIAVRFPLTDDPPPALRPHLDGRYSPHNGVPADELRRFTMLVGIALSDVPSDYAGNLAVWPGTHQLYAQYFCQNGHDILMRHGAEGMPPIDMPRPQMLTARAGDAFFVHYQIAHCASPNVSPHPRYAIYFRLRHVNLKAQLYEALTDIWLEWDGMREIVAQHGEPVPTA
;
A
#
# COMPACT_ATOMS: atom_id res chain seq x y z
N VAL A 1 3.51 -17.87 4.33
CA VAL A 1 3.24 -17.21 3.03
C VAL A 1 2.58 -18.24 2.14
N GLU A 2 1.35 -18.01 1.69
CA GLU A 2 0.57 -19.02 0.95
C GLU A 2 0.48 -18.71 -0.56
N HIS A 3 0.59 -17.43 -0.93
CA HIS A 3 0.47 -16.98 -2.32
C HIS A 3 1.41 -15.80 -2.61
N GLY A 4 1.86 -15.72 -3.87
CA GLY A 4 2.60 -14.58 -4.41
C GLY A 4 1.99 -14.15 -5.74
N GLN A 5 1.93 -12.83 -5.97
CA GLN A 5 1.40 -12.25 -7.21
C GLN A 5 2.55 -11.71 -8.05
N ILE A 6 2.79 -12.30 -9.22
CA ILE A 6 3.68 -11.70 -10.22
C ILE A 6 2.95 -10.50 -10.83
N ALA A 7 3.59 -9.34 -10.78
CA ALA A 7 3.11 -8.10 -11.36
C ALA A 7 4.08 -7.66 -12.44
N VAL A 8 3.60 -7.66 -13.69
CA VAL A 8 4.34 -7.16 -14.85
C VAL A 8 3.81 -5.79 -15.23
N ARG A 9 4.70 -4.86 -15.56
CA ARG A 9 4.35 -3.55 -16.14
C ARG A 9 5.02 -3.41 -17.49
N PHE A 10 4.24 -3.54 -18.55
CA PHE A 10 4.72 -3.33 -19.90
C PHE A 10 4.94 -1.83 -20.18
N PRO A 11 5.91 -1.49 -21.05
CA PRO A 11 6.07 -0.14 -21.57
C PRO A 11 4.77 0.42 -22.15
N LEU A 12 4.57 1.72 -21.97
CA LEU A 12 3.48 2.51 -22.53
C LEU A 12 4.06 3.56 -23.48
N THR A 13 3.26 3.95 -24.47
CA THR A 13 3.62 4.97 -25.46
C THR A 13 2.84 6.28 -25.28
N ASP A 14 1.94 6.35 -24.29
CA ASP A 14 1.15 7.53 -23.98
C ASP A 14 2.03 8.71 -23.52
N ASP A 15 1.80 9.89 -24.11
CA ASP A 15 2.47 11.15 -23.76
C ASP A 15 1.41 12.28 -23.63
N PRO A 16 1.21 12.87 -22.43
CA PRO A 16 1.89 12.53 -21.19
C PRO A 16 1.44 11.16 -20.64
N PRO A 17 2.29 10.47 -19.83
CA PRO A 17 1.91 9.22 -19.22
C PRO A 17 0.69 9.39 -18.29
N PRO A 18 -0.13 8.34 -18.10
CA PRO A 18 -1.31 8.41 -17.24
C PRO A 18 -0.96 8.86 -15.82
N ALA A 19 -1.81 9.71 -15.23
CA ALA A 19 -1.65 10.16 -13.85
C ALA A 19 -1.66 8.98 -12.86
N LEU A 20 -0.88 9.11 -11.78
CA LEU A 20 -0.87 8.14 -10.69
C LEU A 20 -2.23 8.13 -9.99
N ARG A 21 -2.77 6.94 -9.74
CA ARG A 21 -4.04 6.74 -9.03
C ARG A 21 -3.81 5.91 -7.77
N PRO A 22 -3.74 6.51 -6.58
CA PRO A 22 -3.49 5.78 -5.34
C PRO A 22 -4.67 4.86 -5.00
N HIS A 23 -4.38 3.78 -4.31
CA HIS A 23 -5.38 2.93 -3.67
C HIS A 23 -4.90 2.40 -2.33
N LEU A 24 -5.87 1.96 -1.53
CA LEU A 24 -5.68 0.98 -0.46
C LEU A 24 -6.16 -0.38 -0.95
N ASP A 25 -5.35 -1.40 -0.70
CA ASP A 25 -5.64 -2.79 -1.01
C ASP A 25 -6.81 -3.31 -0.15
N GLY A 26 -7.32 -4.50 -0.48
CA GLY A 26 -8.29 -5.21 0.35
C GLY A 26 -9.73 -4.70 0.27
N ARG A 27 -9.99 -3.58 -0.41
CA ARG A 27 -11.34 -3.10 -0.76
C ARG A 27 -11.90 -3.82 -1.98
N TYR A 28 -13.23 -3.85 -2.13
CA TYR A 28 -13.87 -4.38 -3.33
C TYR A 28 -13.48 -3.62 -4.61
N SER A 29 -13.19 -4.39 -5.67
CA SER A 29 -13.36 -3.93 -7.05
C SER A 29 -13.88 -5.08 -7.92
N PRO A 30 -14.53 -4.81 -9.06
CA PRO A 30 -15.08 -5.87 -9.93
C PRO A 30 -14.04 -6.87 -10.45
N HIS A 31 -12.74 -6.60 -10.30
CA HIS A 31 -11.66 -7.36 -10.94
C HIS A 31 -10.60 -7.86 -9.95
N ASN A 32 -10.77 -7.66 -8.64
CA ASN A 32 -9.74 -8.02 -7.65
C ASN A 32 -10.10 -9.23 -6.75
N GLY A 33 -11.29 -9.80 -6.91
CA GLY A 33 -11.72 -11.01 -6.19
C GLY A 33 -12.00 -10.81 -4.69
N VAL A 34 -12.08 -9.57 -4.21
CA VAL A 34 -12.61 -9.24 -2.90
C VAL A 34 -14.15 -9.14 -3.03
N PRO A 35 -14.96 -9.74 -2.14
CA PRO A 35 -16.42 -9.56 -2.12
C PRO A 35 -16.82 -8.10 -1.80
N ALA A 36 -18.01 -7.69 -2.25
CA ALA A 36 -18.47 -6.28 -2.14
C ALA A 36 -18.69 -5.81 -0.69
N ASP A 37 -18.95 -6.74 0.21
CA ASP A 37 -19.28 -6.58 1.61
C ASP A 37 -18.12 -6.97 2.55
N GLU A 38 -16.95 -7.30 2.01
CA GLU A 38 -15.78 -7.71 2.79
C GLU A 38 -14.61 -6.71 2.64
N LEU A 39 -13.93 -6.44 3.76
CA LEU A 39 -12.59 -5.86 3.76
C LEU A 39 -11.55 -6.96 3.96
N ARG A 40 -10.69 -7.17 2.96
CA ARG A 40 -9.60 -8.16 2.98
C ARG A 40 -8.24 -7.51 3.19
N ARG A 41 -8.00 -6.99 4.39
CA ARG A 41 -6.72 -6.40 4.73
C ARG A 41 -5.60 -7.43 4.87
N PHE A 42 -4.38 -6.91 4.96
CA PHE A 42 -3.20 -7.62 5.42
C PHE A 42 -2.41 -6.70 6.37
N THR A 43 -1.26 -7.15 6.86
CA THR A 43 -0.40 -6.36 7.76
C THR A 43 0.68 -5.64 6.97
N MET A 44 1.43 -6.39 6.14
CA MET A 44 2.54 -5.88 5.35
C MET A 44 2.49 -6.39 3.91
N LEU A 45 2.73 -5.50 2.96
CA LEU A 45 3.07 -5.84 1.58
C LEU A 45 4.58 -6.02 1.49
N VAL A 46 5.02 -7.15 0.96
CA VAL A 46 6.42 -7.39 0.60
C VAL A 46 6.51 -7.48 -0.92
N GLY A 47 7.15 -6.50 -1.54
CA GLY A 47 7.47 -6.53 -2.96
C GLY A 47 8.93 -6.93 -3.16
N ILE A 48 9.22 -7.83 -4.09
CA ILE A 48 10.58 -8.13 -4.53
C ILE A 48 10.71 -7.70 -5.99
N ALA A 49 11.67 -6.84 -6.28
CA ALA A 49 12.00 -6.46 -7.65
C ALA A 49 12.62 -7.67 -8.37
N LEU A 50 12.01 -8.12 -9.47
CA LEU A 50 12.55 -9.21 -10.30
C LEU A 50 13.32 -8.68 -11.52
N SER A 51 13.28 -7.37 -11.73
CA SER A 51 14.05 -6.62 -12.71
C SER A 51 14.49 -5.30 -12.08
N ASP A 52 15.55 -4.70 -12.62
CA ASP A 52 15.96 -3.36 -12.21
C ASP A 52 14.85 -2.34 -12.47
N VAL A 53 14.74 -1.38 -11.55
CA VAL A 53 13.83 -0.24 -11.60
C VAL A 53 14.67 1.02 -11.38
N PRO A 54 15.35 1.53 -12.43
CA PRO A 54 16.45 2.48 -12.26
C PRO A 54 16.00 3.94 -12.07
N SER A 55 14.76 4.27 -12.41
CA SER A 55 14.25 5.64 -12.39
C SER A 55 12.75 5.67 -12.12
N ASP A 56 12.22 6.88 -11.88
CA ASP A 56 10.79 7.15 -11.92
C ASP A 56 10.19 6.76 -13.28
N TYR A 57 8.90 6.43 -13.27
CA TYR A 57 8.13 5.97 -14.42
C TYR A 57 8.72 4.75 -15.15
N ALA A 58 9.46 3.89 -14.44
CA ALA A 58 9.88 2.57 -14.94
C ALA A 58 8.92 1.46 -14.46
N GLY A 59 7.64 1.79 -14.26
CA GLY A 59 6.66 0.87 -13.70
C GLY A 59 6.83 0.59 -12.20
N ASN A 60 7.50 1.48 -11.46
CA ASN A 60 7.75 1.44 -10.02
C ASN A 60 6.52 1.08 -9.16
N LEU A 61 6.79 0.66 -7.92
CA LEU A 61 5.84 0.87 -6.84
C LEU A 61 5.90 2.35 -6.45
N ALA A 62 4.82 3.09 -6.69
CA ALA A 62 4.67 4.45 -6.22
C ALA A 62 3.95 4.45 -4.87
N VAL A 63 4.48 5.19 -3.90
CA VAL A 63 3.92 5.30 -2.55
C VAL A 63 3.71 6.76 -2.18
N TRP A 64 2.78 7.02 -1.27
CA TRP A 64 2.60 8.33 -0.65
C TRP A 64 3.06 8.24 0.82
N PRO A 65 4.30 8.69 1.13
CA PRO A 65 4.87 8.54 2.47
C PRO A 65 3.98 9.10 3.57
N GLY A 66 3.94 8.45 4.74
CA GLY A 66 3.15 8.93 5.89
C GLY A 66 1.63 8.72 5.80
N THR A 67 1.07 8.36 4.63
CA THR A 67 -0.39 8.20 4.49
C THR A 67 -1.03 7.17 5.42
N HIS A 68 -0.32 6.11 5.79
CA HIS A 68 -0.77 5.16 6.82
C HIS A 68 -1.13 5.82 8.17
N GLN A 69 -0.37 6.82 8.62
CA GLN A 69 -0.68 7.59 9.84
C GLN A 69 -1.88 8.52 9.62
N LEU A 70 -1.92 9.19 8.46
CA LEU A 70 -3.04 10.09 8.10
C LEU A 70 -4.37 9.34 7.99
N TYR A 71 -4.35 8.13 7.42
CA TYR A 71 -5.53 7.28 7.37
C TYR A 71 -5.93 6.76 8.74
N ALA A 72 -4.98 6.35 9.58
CA ALA A 72 -5.29 5.94 10.95
C ALA A 72 -5.98 7.06 11.73
N GLN A 73 -5.47 8.29 11.62
CA GLN A 73 -6.10 9.47 12.20
C GLN A 73 -7.52 9.70 11.65
N TYR A 74 -7.68 9.59 10.32
CA TYR A 74 -8.99 9.71 9.69
C TYR A 74 -9.98 8.66 10.24
N PHE A 75 -9.55 7.40 10.35
CA PHE A 75 -10.40 6.31 10.85
C PHE A 75 -10.76 6.47 12.33
N CYS A 76 -9.85 7.00 13.16
CA CYS A 76 -10.16 7.33 14.55
C CYS A 76 -11.29 8.37 14.66
N GLN A 77 -11.32 9.34 13.74
CA GLN A 77 -12.26 10.46 13.80
C GLN A 77 -13.59 10.18 13.11
N ASN A 78 -13.57 9.39 12.02
CA ASN A 78 -14.71 9.24 11.11
C ASN A 78 -15.24 7.81 11.00
N GLY A 79 -14.56 6.85 11.63
CA GLY A 79 -14.79 5.42 11.40
C GLY A 79 -14.21 4.96 10.06
N HIS A 80 -14.38 3.65 9.76
CA HIS A 80 -13.78 2.99 8.60
C HIS A 80 -14.78 2.55 7.53
N ASP A 81 -16.08 2.86 7.68
CA ASP A 81 -17.14 2.48 6.75
C ASP A 81 -16.91 2.98 5.32
N ILE A 82 -16.15 4.07 5.15
CA ILE A 82 -15.75 4.56 3.83
C ILE A 82 -15.04 3.48 3.00
N LEU A 83 -14.30 2.55 3.63
CA LEU A 83 -13.59 1.48 2.92
C LEU A 83 -14.54 0.48 2.25
N MET A 84 -15.81 0.44 2.65
CA MET A 84 -16.84 -0.41 2.03
C MET A 84 -17.47 0.24 0.79
N ARG A 85 -17.21 1.53 0.54
CA ARG A 85 -17.69 2.22 -0.65
C ARG A 85 -16.88 1.84 -1.88
N HIS A 86 -17.53 1.84 -3.04
CA HIS A 86 -16.92 1.42 -4.30
C HIS A 86 -16.13 2.53 -4.98
N GLY A 87 -15.12 2.14 -5.75
CA GLY A 87 -14.35 3.06 -6.58
C GLY A 87 -13.61 4.13 -5.78
N ALA A 88 -13.62 5.36 -6.31
CA ALA A 88 -12.94 6.51 -5.73
C ALA A 88 -13.57 6.98 -4.41
N GLU A 89 -14.88 6.77 -4.23
CA GLU A 89 -15.60 7.19 -3.02
C GLU A 89 -15.19 6.41 -1.77
N GLY A 90 -14.55 5.25 -1.94
CA GLY A 90 -14.04 4.47 -0.82
C GLY A 90 -12.60 4.79 -0.40
N MET A 91 -11.98 5.80 -1.00
CA MET A 91 -10.69 6.32 -0.53
C MET A 91 -10.97 7.43 0.48
N PRO A 92 -10.36 7.39 1.69
CA PRO A 92 -10.49 8.50 2.62
C PRO A 92 -9.96 9.80 2.01
N PRO A 93 -10.71 10.91 2.12
CA PRO A 93 -10.36 12.20 1.54
C PRO A 93 -9.31 12.92 2.40
N ILE A 94 -8.09 12.39 2.43
CA ILE A 94 -6.94 13.02 3.11
C ILE A 94 -6.15 13.89 2.12
N ASP A 95 -5.52 14.95 2.62
CA ASP A 95 -4.51 15.69 1.85
C ASP A 95 -3.23 14.84 1.77
N MET A 96 -2.96 14.27 0.61
CA MET A 96 -1.86 13.35 0.42
C MET A 96 -0.57 14.12 0.07
N PRO A 97 0.59 13.71 0.60
CA PRO A 97 1.86 14.32 0.21
C PRO A 97 2.23 13.98 -1.23
N ARG A 98 3.34 14.51 -1.72
CA ARG A 98 3.84 14.14 -3.05
C ARG A 98 4.19 12.64 -3.11
N PRO A 99 3.76 11.91 -4.16
CA PRO A 99 4.17 10.51 -4.32
C PRO A 99 5.67 10.38 -4.54
N GLN A 100 6.22 9.25 -4.09
CA GLN A 100 7.58 8.81 -4.37
C GLN A 100 7.55 7.49 -5.15
N MET A 101 8.31 7.41 -6.23
CA MET A 101 8.48 6.19 -6.99
C MET A 101 9.73 5.47 -6.52
N LEU A 102 9.54 4.25 -6.03
CA LEU A 102 10.65 3.49 -5.47
C LEU A 102 11.51 2.92 -6.59
N THR A 103 12.82 3.17 -6.52
CA THR A 103 13.83 2.55 -7.37
C THR A 103 14.44 1.35 -6.65
N ALA A 104 14.94 0.39 -7.42
CA ALA A 104 15.50 -0.86 -6.90
C ALA A 104 16.36 -1.56 -7.95
N ARG A 105 17.26 -2.42 -7.48
CA ARG A 105 17.88 -3.47 -8.30
C ARG A 105 17.08 -4.75 -8.18
N ALA A 106 17.21 -5.63 -9.18
CA ALA A 106 16.68 -6.98 -9.09
C ALA A 106 17.19 -7.67 -7.81
N GLY A 107 16.27 -8.22 -7.02
CA GLY A 107 16.53 -8.83 -5.72
C GLY A 107 16.24 -7.94 -4.52
N ASP A 108 16.16 -6.62 -4.68
CA ASP A 108 15.80 -5.72 -3.59
C ASP A 108 14.34 -5.94 -3.16
N ALA A 109 14.09 -5.75 -1.86
CA ALA A 109 12.78 -5.91 -1.25
C ALA A 109 12.21 -4.57 -0.74
N PHE A 110 10.92 -4.37 -0.96
CA PHE A 110 10.13 -3.28 -0.40
C PHE A 110 9.21 -3.83 0.69
N PHE A 111 9.32 -3.28 1.89
CA PHE A 111 8.40 -3.54 3.00
C PHE A 111 7.47 -2.34 3.16
N VAL A 112 6.17 -2.55 2.95
CA VAL A 112 5.19 -1.46 2.89
C VAL A 112 4.04 -1.79 3.83
N HIS A 113 3.74 -0.87 4.74
CA HIS A 113 2.60 -0.97 5.64
C HIS A 113 1.29 -1.03 4.83
N TYR A 114 0.35 -1.91 5.20
CA TYR A 114 -0.92 -2.10 4.48
C TYR A 114 -1.67 -0.80 4.18
N GLN A 115 -1.66 0.13 5.15
CA GLN A 115 -2.35 1.42 5.02
C GLN A 115 -1.58 2.49 4.24
N ILE A 116 -0.42 2.22 3.63
CA ILE A 116 0.21 3.21 2.75
C ILE A 116 -0.58 3.29 1.44
N ALA A 117 -1.01 4.50 1.04
CA ALA A 117 -1.55 4.71 -0.28
C ALA A 117 -0.46 4.42 -1.32
N HIS A 118 -0.78 3.60 -2.31
CA HIS A 118 0.19 3.18 -3.31
C HIS A 118 -0.46 2.92 -4.67
N CYS A 119 0.35 2.81 -5.71
CA CYS A 119 -0.06 2.31 -7.02
C CYS A 119 1.14 1.79 -7.81
N ALA A 120 0.87 1.09 -8.90
CA ALA A 120 1.90 0.83 -9.90
C ALA A 120 2.01 2.06 -10.83
N SER A 121 3.19 2.65 -10.93
CA SER A 121 3.39 3.78 -11.84
C SER A 121 3.26 3.33 -13.31
N PRO A 122 3.00 4.26 -14.24
CA PRO A 122 3.23 4.03 -15.66
C PRO A 122 4.67 3.55 -15.91
N ASN A 123 4.85 2.76 -16.96
CA ASN A 123 6.18 2.39 -17.42
C ASN A 123 6.44 3.07 -18.77
N VAL A 124 7.23 4.13 -18.79
CA VAL A 124 7.70 4.80 -20.02
C VAL A 124 9.12 4.38 -20.42
N SER A 125 9.70 3.43 -19.67
CA SER A 125 11.00 2.84 -20.00
C SER A 125 10.86 1.81 -21.13
N PRO A 126 11.96 1.45 -21.84
CA PRO A 126 11.89 0.50 -22.95
C PRO A 126 11.76 -0.98 -22.50
N HIS A 127 11.73 -1.26 -21.20
CA HIS A 127 11.76 -2.64 -20.68
C HIS A 127 10.54 -2.96 -19.83
N PRO A 128 9.91 -4.15 -19.96
CA PRO A 128 8.93 -4.60 -19.00
C PRO A 128 9.52 -4.70 -17.60
N ARG A 129 8.81 -4.18 -16.59
CA ARG A 129 9.19 -4.32 -15.18
C ARG A 129 8.51 -5.53 -14.58
N TYR A 130 9.29 -6.39 -13.93
CA TYR A 130 8.82 -7.57 -13.20
C TYR A 130 8.97 -7.36 -11.69
N ALA A 131 7.94 -7.65 -10.93
CA ALA A 131 8.03 -7.79 -9.47
C ALA A 131 7.13 -8.91 -8.99
N ILE A 132 7.40 -9.43 -7.81
CA ILE A 132 6.50 -10.34 -7.09
C ILE A 132 6.09 -9.71 -5.78
N TYR A 133 4.80 -9.79 -5.45
CA TYR A 133 4.23 -9.23 -4.23
C TYR A 133 3.65 -10.33 -3.35
N PHE A 134 3.94 -10.25 -2.06
CA PHE A 134 3.37 -11.08 -1.01
C PHE A 134 2.60 -10.20 -0.02
N ARG A 135 1.41 -10.65 0.38
CA ARG A 135 0.60 -9.96 1.39
C ARG A 135 0.67 -10.77 2.69
N LEU A 136 1.48 -10.30 3.63
CA LEU A 136 1.70 -10.95 4.92
C LEU A 136 0.62 -10.54 5.90
N ARG A 137 0.11 -11.51 6.66
CA ARG A 137 -0.95 -11.32 7.65
C ARG A 137 -0.41 -11.68 9.03
N HIS A 138 -0.66 -10.82 10.00
CA HIS A 138 -0.47 -11.16 11.40
C HIS A 138 -1.36 -12.36 11.79
N VAL A 139 -0.91 -13.17 12.73
CA VAL A 139 -1.66 -14.38 13.15
C VAL A 139 -3.03 -14.04 13.73
N ASN A 140 -3.17 -12.85 14.33
CA ASN A 140 -4.41 -12.36 14.93
C ASN A 140 -5.22 -11.42 14.00
N LEU A 141 -4.89 -11.35 12.70
CA LEU A 141 -5.48 -10.40 11.75
C LEU A 141 -7.02 -10.33 11.81
N LYS A 142 -7.68 -11.50 11.88
CA LYS A 142 -9.15 -11.57 11.90
C LYS A 142 -9.74 -10.96 13.17
N ALA A 143 -9.09 -11.17 14.31
CA ALA A 143 -9.54 -10.66 15.61
C ALA A 143 -9.22 -9.17 15.79
N GLN A 144 -8.32 -8.62 14.98
CA GLN A 144 -7.85 -7.23 15.04
C GLN A 144 -8.24 -6.45 13.76
N LEU A 145 -9.25 -6.92 13.02
CA LEU A 145 -9.48 -6.49 11.64
C LEU A 145 -9.64 -4.97 11.52
N TYR A 146 -10.38 -4.37 12.44
CA TYR A 146 -10.70 -2.94 12.40
C TYR A 146 -9.85 -2.14 13.38
N GLU A 147 -9.44 -2.73 14.50
CA GLU A 147 -8.57 -2.11 15.50
C GLU A 147 -7.22 -1.71 14.88
N ALA A 148 -6.66 -2.56 14.01
CA ALA A 148 -5.41 -2.27 13.31
C ALA A 148 -5.54 -1.17 12.24
N LEU A 149 -6.75 -0.69 11.94
CA LEU A 149 -6.95 0.49 11.07
C LEU A 149 -6.63 1.77 11.82
N THR A 150 -7.02 1.87 13.09
CA THR A 150 -6.80 3.03 13.95
C THR A 150 -5.49 2.95 14.72
N ASP A 151 -5.05 1.74 15.07
CA ASP A 151 -3.76 1.48 15.71
C ASP A 151 -2.81 0.77 14.73
N ILE A 152 -2.09 1.55 13.93
CA ILE A 152 -1.19 1.05 12.87
C ILE A 152 -0.04 0.18 13.38
N TRP A 153 0.29 0.23 14.67
CA TRP A 153 1.38 -0.54 15.25
C TRP A 153 0.89 -1.76 16.04
N LEU A 154 -0.42 -2.01 16.09
CA LEU A 154 -1.02 -3.14 16.84
C LEU A 154 -0.45 -4.51 16.45
N GLU A 155 -0.08 -4.67 15.19
CA GLU A 155 0.43 -5.93 14.63
C GLU A 155 1.96 -5.92 14.41
N TRP A 156 2.65 -4.91 14.94
CA TRP A 156 4.07 -4.68 14.70
C TRP A 156 4.84 -4.59 16.02
N ASP A 157 5.07 -5.75 16.63
CA ASP A 157 5.83 -5.86 17.88
C ASP A 157 7.18 -5.11 17.77
N GLY A 158 7.48 -4.29 18.77
CA GLY A 158 8.71 -3.49 18.82
C GLY A 158 8.65 -2.15 18.08
N MET A 159 7.66 -1.92 17.21
CA MET A 159 7.60 -0.66 16.44
C MET A 159 7.31 0.55 17.31
N ARG A 160 6.51 0.41 18.37
CA ARG A 160 6.19 1.50 19.30
C ARG A 160 7.45 2.05 19.97
N GLU A 161 8.34 1.16 20.39
CA GLU A 161 9.63 1.50 20.97
C GLU A 161 10.53 2.22 19.97
N ILE A 162 10.57 1.74 18.72
CA ILE A 162 11.35 2.36 17.65
C ILE A 162 10.84 3.78 17.35
N VAL A 163 9.54 3.97 17.15
CA VAL A 163 9.01 5.31 16.81
C VAL A 163 9.15 6.30 17.98
N ALA A 164 9.02 5.83 19.22
CA ALA A 164 9.24 6.66 20.41
C ALA A 164 10.69 7.17 20.50
N GLN A 165 11.68 6.35 20.12
CA GLN A 165 13.09 6.74 20.10
C GLN A 165 13.41 7.81 19.05
N HIS A 166 12.61 7.89 17.99
CA HIS A 166 12.78 8.85 16.90
C HIS A 166 11.88 10.09 17.02
N GLY A 167 11.16 10.25 18.13
CA GLY A 167 10.33 11.43 18.41
C GLY A 167 9.04 11.50 17.60
N GLU A 168 8.61 10.40 16.96
CA GLU A 168 7.30 10.35 16.31
C GLU A 168 6.21 10.07 17.36
N PRO A 169 5.03 10.71 17.24
CA PRO A 169 3.93 10.45 18.16
C PRO A 169 3.50 8.99 18.06
N VAL A 170 3.56 8.27 19.19
CA VAL A 170 3.03 6.91 19.29
C VAL A 170 1.50 7.02 19.33
N PRO A 171 0.75 6.49 18.36
CA PRO A 171 -0.70 6.43 18.46
C PRO A 171 -1.05 5.55 19.67
N THR A 172 -1.56 6.15 20.74
CA THR A 172 -2.13 5.40 21.86
C THR A 172 -3.54 4.98 21.46
N ALA A 173 -3.84 3.70 21.65
CA ALA A 173 -5.18 3.14 21.50
C ALA A 173 -6.21 3.87 22.38
#